data_AF-D2QTP7-F1
#
_entry.id   AF-D2QTP7-F1
#
_cell.length_a   1.000
_cell.length_b   1.000
_cell.length_c   1.000
_cell.angle_alpha   90.00
_cell.angle_beta   90.00
_cell.angle_gamma   90.00
#
_symmetry.space_group_name_H-M   'P 1'
#
loop_
_entity.id
_entity.type
_entity.pdbx_description
1 polymer ?
#
loop_
_entity_poly.entity_id
_entity_poly.type
_entity_poly.pdbx_seq_one_letter_code
_entity_poly.pdbx_strand_id
1 'polypeptide(L)' 'MNVQYLSDAHGRHMAIVIPIEEWNSLTAKHEDLKMLEKQSPNDIRPKPSDFRGSISKKTADELLRHTQQARTEWENTIS' A
#
# COMPACT_ATOMS: atom_id res chain seq x y z
N MET A 1 -14.62 27.31 17.58
CA MET A 1 -15.64 26.33 17.20
C MET A 1 -16.52 26.09 18.41
N ASN A 2 -17.78 26.51 18.36
CA ASN A 2 -18.74 26.29 19.43
C ASN A 2 -19.53 25.02 19.09
N VAL A 3 -18.98 23.87 19.47
CA VAL A 3 -19.57 22.56 19.15
C VAL A 3 -20.60 22.20 20.21
N GLN A 4 -21.77 21.72 19.78
CA GLN A 4 -22.81 21.23 20.69
C GLN A 4 -22.75 19.72 20.74
N TYR A 5 -22.76 19.15 21.95
CA TYR A 5 -22.73 17.72 22.16
C TYR A 5 -24.13 17.22 22.51
N LEU A 6 -24.62 16.25 21.75
CA LEU A 6 -25.80 15.48 22.12
C LEU A 6 -25.34 14.36 23.05
N SER A 7 -25.83 14.40 24.29
CA SER A 7 -25.47 13.42 25.31
C SER A 7 -26.67 12.53 25.63
N ASP A 8 -26.42 11.24 25.84
CA ASP A 8 -27.41 10.30 26.36
C ASP A 8 -27.80 10.66 27.81
N ALA A 9 -28.87 10.06 28.34
CA ALA A 9 -29.33 10.22 29.73
C ALA A 9 -28.23 9.92 30.78
N HIS A 10 -27.19 9.17 30.38
CA HIS A 10 -26.03 8.84 31.18
C HIS A 10 -24.84 9.80 31.00
N GLY A 11 -25.02 10.94 30.32
CA GLY A 11 -23.98 11.96 30.12
C GLY A 11 -22.89 11.58 29.10
N ARG A 12 -23.03 10.46 28.38
CA ARG A 12 -22.09 10.05 27.32
C ARG A 12 -22.40 10.82 26.04
N HIS A 13 -21.41 11.51 25.50
CA HIS A 13 -21.53 12.22 24.22
C HIS A 13 -21.71 11.22 23.08
N MET A 14 -22.88 11.23 22.45
CA MET A 14 -23.20 10.33 21.33
C MET A 14 -22.99 10.97 19.97
N ALA A 15 -23.22 12.27 19.85
CA ALA A 15 -23.06 12.99 18.59
C ALA A 15 -22.60 14.42 18.84
N ILE A 16 -21.96 15.01 17.83
CA ILE A 16 -21.50 16.38 17.81
C ILE A 16 -22.25 17.10 16.69
N VAL A 17 -22.88 18.22 17.02
CA VAL A 17 -23.57 19.08 16.07
C VAL A 17 -22.63 20.20 15.68
N ILE A 18 -22.39 20.31 14.37
CA ILE A 18 -21.49 21.28 13.75
C ILE A 18 -22.28 22.02 12.66
N PRO A 19 -22.20 23.37 12.59
CA PRO A 19 -22.74 24.12 11.46
C PRO A 19 -22.15 23.66 10.13
N ILE A 20 -22.98 23.60 9.08
CA ILE A 20 -22.55 23.06 7.78
C ILE A 20 -21.36 23.83 7.16
N GLU A 21 -21.27 25.13 7.43
CA GLU A 21 -20.15 25.97 6.97
C GLU A 21 -18.82 25.56 7.62
N GLU A 22 -18.84 25.24 8.91
CA GLU A 22 -17.65 24.77 9.63
C GLU A 22 -17.23 23.37 9.16
N TRP A 23 -18.21 22.49 8.89
CA TRP A 23 -17.94 21.16 8.30
C TRP A 23 -17.30 21.28 6.91
N ASN A 24 -17.80 22.19 6.07
CA ASN A 24 -17.24 22.44 4.75
C ASN A 24 -15.80 22.99 4.85
N SER A 25 -15.51 23.87 5.82
CA SER A 25 -14.15 24.36 6.06
C SER A 25 -13.22 23.24 6.53
N LEU A 26 -13.69 22.35 7.42
CA LEU A 26 -12.90 21.21 7.91
C LEU A 26 -12.56 20.23 6.79
N THR A 27 -13.57 19.87 5.98
CA THR A 27 -13.40 18.94 4.87
C THR A 27 -12.53 19.53 3.77
N ALA A 28 -12.61 20.84 3.51
CA ALA A 28 -11.73 21.52 2.56
C ALA A 28 -10.26 21.54 3.04
N LYS A 29 -10.02 21.76 4.34
CA LYS A 29 -8.66 21.72 4.91
C LYS A 29 -8.03 20.34 4.86
N HIS A 30 -8.86 19.29 4.93
CA HIS A 30 -8.43 17.90 4.99
C HIS A 30 -8.72 17.13 3.69
N GLU A 31 -8.79 17.81 2.54
CA GLU A 31 -8.93 17.13 1.23
C GLU A 31 -7.74 16.22 0.89
N ASP A 32 -6.56 16.53 1.44
CA ASP A 32 -5.36 15.70 1.36
C ASP A 32 -5.60 14.28 1.89
N LEU A 33 -6.40 14.14 2.96
CA LEU A 33 -6.76 12.84 3.53
C LEU A 33 -7.66 12.02 2.59
N LYS A 34 -8.48 12.66 1.74
CA LYS A 34 -9.26 11.94 0.72
C LYS A 34 -8.37 11.32 -0.36
N MET A 35 -7.17 11.86 -0.59
CA MET A 35 -6.21 11.25 -1.52
C MET A 35 -5.61 9.96 -0.94
N LEU A 36 -5.55 9.83 0.39
CA LEU A 36 -5.08 8.63 1.08
C LEU A 36 -6.15 7.52 1.13
N GLU A 37 -7.44 7.90 1.13
CA GLU A 37 -8.56 6.97 1.12
C GLU A 37 -8.74 6.27 -0.25
N LYS A 38 -8.26 6.88 -1.34
CA LYS A 38 -8.19 6.28 -2.68
C LYS A 38 -7.07 5.25 -2.81
N GLN A 39 -6.92 4.34 -1.85
CA GLN A 39 -6.29 3.05 -2.18
C GLN A 39 -7.25 2.37 -3.14
N SER A 40 -6.84 2.29 -4.40
CA SER A 40 -7.66 1.70 -5.44
C SER A 40 -8.03 0.26 -5.02
N PRO A 41 -9.20 -0.27 -5.41
CA PRO A 41 -9.49 -1.70 -5.22
C PRO A 41 -8.49 -2.64 -5.93
N ASN A 42 -7.55 -2.06 -6.72
CA ASN A 42 -6.43 -2.74 -7.36
C ASN A 42 -5.08 -2.55 -6.65
N ASP A 43 -5.00 -1.86 -5.51
CA ASP A 43 -3.79 -1.77 -4.68
C ASP A 43 -3.60 -3.03 -3.83
N ILE A 44 -3.63 -4.19 -4.48
CA ILE A 44 -3.08 -5.44 -3.93
C ILE A 44 -1.56 -5.26 -3.95
N ARG A 45 -1.04 -4.52 -2.96
CA ARG A 45 0.39 -4.46 -2.72
C ARG A 45 0.83 -5.88 -2.37
N PRO A 46 1.82 -6.45 -3.08
CA PRO A 46 2.28 -7.80 -2.80
C PRO A 46 2.74 -7.83 -1.34
N LYS A 47 2.24 -8.82 -0.60
CA LYS A 47 2.54 -8.96 0.83
C LYS A 47 4.01 -9.34 0.97
N PRO A 48 4.69 -8.95 2.05
CA PRO A 48 6.09 -9.36 2.29
C PRO A 48 6.29 -10.89 2.31
N SER A 49 5.23 -11.66 2.61
CA SER A 49 5.18 -13.12 2.47
C SER A 49 5.39 -13.60 1.03
N ASP A 50 5.01 -12.80 0.05
CA ASP A 50 4.99 -13.18 -1.37
C ASP A 50 6.41 -13.22 -1.97
N PHE A 51 7.40 -12.70 -1.25
CA PHE A 51 8.82 -12.71 -1.63
C PHE A 51 9.69 -13.62 -0.75
N ARG A 52 9.10 -14.42 0.15
CA ARG A 52 9.88 -15.32 1.01
C ARG A 52 10.40 -16.50 0.19
N GLY A 53 11.71 -16.55 0.01
CA GLY A 53 12.39 -17.64 -0.72
C GLY A 53 12.56 -17.38 -2.23
N SER A 54 12.14 -16.22 -2.74
CA SER A 54 12.47 -15.81 -4.10
C SER A 54 13.90 -15.29 -4.17
N ILE A 55 14.68 -15.75 -5.14
CA ILE A 55 15.98 -15.17 -5.46
C ILE A 55 15.80 -13.83 -6.19
N SER A 56 16.77 -12.94 -6.03
CA SER A 56 16.75 -11.66 -6.74
C SER A 56 16.82 -11.89 -8.26
N LYS A 57 16.18 -11.02 -9.03
CA LYS A 57 16.22 -11.09 -10.50
C LYS A 57 17.66 -11.11 -11.04
N LYS A 58 18.55 -10.32 -10.43
CA LYS A 58 19.98 -10.29 -10.76
C LYS A 58 20.65 -11.65 -10.51
N THR A 59 20.36 -12.28 -9.37
CA THR A 59 20.88 -13.62 -9.06
C THR A 59 20.37 -14.66 -10.06
N ALA A 60 19.10 -14.56 -10.46
CA ALA A 60 18.53 -15.43 -11.48
C ALA A 60 19.22 -15.24 -12.84
N ASP A 61 19.45 -13.99 -13.25
CA ASP A 61 20.14 -13.66 -14.51
C ASP A 61 21.59 -14.15 -14.51
N GLU A 62 22.29 -14.08 -13.38
CA GLU A 62 23.65 -14.56 -13.24
C GLU A 62 23.75 -16.10 -13.27
N LEU A 63 22.83 -16.80 -12.61
CA LEU A 63 22.73 -18.26 -12.68
C LEU A 63 22.43 -18.73 -14.11
N LEU A 64 21.56 -18.00 -14.82
CA LEU A 64 21.25 -18.28 -16.22
C LEU A 64 22.49 -18.13 -17.09
N ARG A 65 23.24 -17.04 -16.93
CA ARG A 65 24.47 -16.79 -17.67
C ARG A 65 25.52 -17.88 -17.42
N HIS A 66 25.71 -18.28 -16.16
CA HIS A 66 26.64 -19.36 -15.81
C HIS A 66 26.24 -20.68 -16.46
N THR A 67 24.94 -21.01 -16.46
CA THR A 67 24.43 -22.24 -17.10
C THR A 67 24.65 -22.23 -18.61
N GLN A 68 24.48 -21.08 -19.27
CA GLN A 68 24.72 -20.93 -20.70
C GLN A 68 26.20 -21.08 -21.06
N GLN A 69 27.10 -20.53 -20.25
CA GLN A 69 28.54 -20.67 -20.43
C GLN A 69 28.97 -22.13 -20.29
N ALA A 70 28.56 -22.80 -19.22
CA ALA A 70 28.83 -24.22 -19.00
C ALA A 70 28.32 -25.10 -20.15
N ARG A 71 27.13 -24.80 -20.70
CA ARG A 71 26.61 -25.51 -21.87
C ARG A 71 27.47 -25.29 -23.11
N THR A 72 27.89 -24.05 -23.37
CA THR A 72 28.72 -23.72 -24.54
C THR A 72 30.07 -24.42 -24.45
N GLU A 73 30.68 -24.42 -23.27
CA GLU A 73 31.92 -25.15 -23.01
C GLU A 73 31.75 -26.65 -23.22
N TRP A 74 30.66 -27.23 -22.72
CA TRP A 74 30.34 -28.64 -22.92
C TRP A 74 30.18 -29.01 -24.40
N GLU A 75 29.41 -28.23 -25.16
CA GLU A 75 29.22 -28.45 -26.61
C GLU A 75 30.56 -28.34 -27.37
N ASN A 76 31.41 -27.38 -27.01
CA ASN A 76 32.74 -27.23 -27.59
C ASN A 76 33.70 -28.38 -27.21
N THR A 77 33.45 -29.09 -26.10
CA THR A 77 34.26 -30.26 -25.71
C THR A 77 33.79 -31.57 -26.32
N ILE A 78 32.56 -31.64 -26.82
CA ILE A 78 31.98 -32.85 -27.43
C ILE A 78 31.94 -32.76 -28.96
N SER A 79 31.92 -31.56 -29.54
CA SER A 79 32.02 -31.33 -30.99
C SER A 79 33.46 -31.23 -31.47
#